data_AF-A0A099D1Q9-F1
#
_entry.id   AF-A0A099D1Q9-F1
#
_cell.length_a   1.000
_cell.length_b   1.000
_cell.length_c   1.000
_cell.angle_alpha   90.00
_cell.angle_beta   90.00
_cell.angle_gamma   90.00
#
_symmetry.space_group_name_H-M   'P 1'
#
loop_
_entity.id
_entity.type
_entity.pdbx_description
1 polymer ?
#
loop_
_entity_poly.entity_id
_entity_poly.type
_entity_poly.pdbx_seq_one_letter_code
_entity_poly.pdbx_strand_id
1 'polypeptide(L)'
;MMAVAPLALALAVGGMTPTPTVAAPQEPQRPASTTAHDTSGACSNQGSSTGSTTEMTLVDGHDARESTGAAFEAVKNGEISVQAPRSALSRGQAKVYAVDAENSESTSVTIPVGGEYSLVSNLTVLFDESGDIVQYSETLVSENEAGNFNITSFTDGVLVNSKDTDLPYMTDAELQANNGVDSSDPMAAMGVGSTAACVAAVLGVSGATGYLIVSACTGACSTPGVGTAVCVACIGAYATVGSASVTAVASCFG
;
A
#
# COMPACT_ATOMS: atom_id res chain seq x y z
N MET A 1 34.35 19.14 -40.43
CA MET A 1 35.20 17.97 -40.71
C MET A 1 34.43 16.74 -40.28
N MET A 2 34.16 15.85 -41.24
CA MET A 2 33.43 14.59 -41.09
C MET A 2 34.23 13.60 -40.26
N ALA A 3 33.55 12.83 -39.41
CA ALA A 3 33.97 11.48 -39.06
C ALA A 3 32.70 10.64 -38.79
N VAL A 4 32.29 9.93 -39.84
CA VAL A 4 31.31 8.84 -39.81
C VAL A 4 32.10 7.57 -39.50
N ALA A 5 31.66 6.78 -38.51
CA ALA A 5 32.18 5.44 -38.25
C ALA A 5 31.01 4.44 -38.07
N PRO A 6 31.17 3.17 -38.47
CA PRO A 6 30.10 2.41 -39.09
C PRO A 6 29.36 1.44 -38.16
N LEU A 7 28.16 1.14 -38.63
CA LEU A 7 27.22 0.08 -38.27
C LEU A 7 27.90 -1.31 -38.25
N ALA A 8 27.76 -2.05 -37.16
CA ALA A 8 28.03 -3.49 -37.10
C ALA A 8 26.72 -4.23 -36.77
N LEU A 9 26.17 -4.86 -37.81
CA LEU A 9 24.98 -5.72 -37.78
C LEU A 9 25.42 -7.14 -37.38
N ALA A 10 25.08 -7.60 -36.18
CA ALA A 10 25.29 -8.98 -35.77
C ALA A 10 23.98 -9.76 -35.91
N LEU A 11 23.90 -10.57 -36.97
CA LEU A 11 22.93 -11.66 -37.12
C LEU A 11 23.35 -12.81 -36.20
N ALA A 12 22.51 -13.17 -35.24
CA ALA A 12 22.60 -14.44 -34.52
C ALA A 12 21.39 -15.32 -34.87
N VAL A 13 21.73 -16.53 -35.30
CA VAL A 13 20.87 -17.56 -35.90
C VAL A 13 20.16 -18.35 -34.80
N GLY A 14 18.98 -18.86 -35.16
CA GLY A 14 18.06 -19.57 -34.28
C GLY A 14 18.62 -20.81 -33.59
N GLY A 15 18.12 -21.04 -32.38
CA GLY A 15 18.14 -22.32 -31.69
C GLY A 15 16.71 -22.64 -31.22
N MET A 16 16.02 -23.49 -31.97
CA MET A 16 14.80 -24.15 -31.51
C MET A 16 15.19 -25.24 -30.52
N THR A 17 14.63 -25.21 -29.31
CA THR A 17 14.64 -26.35 -28.39
C THR A 17 13.21 -26.63 -27.89
N PRO A 18 12.87 -27.91 -27.69
CA PRO A 18 11.49 -28.38 -27.68
C PRO A 18 10.73 -28.13 -26.37
N THR A 19 9.44 -27.92 -26.54
CA THR A 19 8.37 -27.86 -25.53
C THR A 19 8.21 -29.20 -24.79
N PRO A 20 8.22 -29.24 -23.45
CA PRO A 20 7.66 -30.35 -22.71
C PRO A 20 6.15 -30.18 -22.48
N THR A 21 5.44 -31.20 -22.92
CA THR A 21 4.04 -31.62 -22.76
C THR A 21 3.29 -31.15 -21.51
N VAL A 22 2.11 -30.57 -21.76
CA VAL A 22 0.99 -30.44 -20.82
C VAL A 22 0.39 -31.82 -20.56
N ALA A 23 0.31 -32.23 -19.29
CA ALA A 23 -0.55 -33.31 -18.84
C ALA A 23 -1.64 -32.72 -17.93
N ALA A 24 -2.90 -33.02 -18.25
CA ALA A 24 -4.06 -32.79 -17.40
C ALA A 24 -4.82 -34.13 -17.28
N PRO A 25 -5.87 -34.21 -16.45
CA PRO A 25 -5.86 -34.34 -15.00
C PRO A 25 -6.13 -35.80 -14.57
N GLN A 26 -5.79 -36.18 -13.34
CA GLN A 26 -6.29 -37.42 -12.73
C GLN A 26 -6.92 -37.12 -11.36
N GLU A 27 -8.22 -37.38 -11.27
CA GLU A 27 -8.99 -37.70 -10.06
C GLU A 27 -9.54 -39.13 -10.26
N PRO A 28 -10.03 -39.88 -9.24
CA PRO A 28 -10.05 -39.60 -7.80
C PRO A 28 -9.62 -40.82 -6.95
N GLN A 29 -9.11 -40.63 -5.73
CA GLN A 29 -9.32 -41.62 -4.65
C GLN A 29 -9.57 -40.94 -3.29
N ARG A 30 -10.79 -41.18 -2.80
CA ARG A 30 -11.34 -40.86 -1.49
C ARG A 30 -10.73 -41.77 -0.42
N PRO A 31 -10.47 -41.26 0.79
CA PRO A 31 -11.03 -41.91 1.97
C PRO A 31 -11.88 -40.93 2.77
N ALA A 32 -13.07 -41.40 3.14
CA ALA A 32 -13.95 -40.74 4.08
C ALA A 32 -13.37 -40.88 5.49
N SER A 33 -13.40 -39.81 6.28
CA SER A 33 -13.72 -39.86 7.70
C SER A 33 -14.03 -38.45 8.20
N THR A 34 -15.32 -38.26 8.47
CA THR A 34 -15.97 -37.33 9.38
C THR A 34 -15.08 -36.69 10.46
N THR A 35 -15.13 -35.35 10.57
CA THR A 35 -15.71 -34.65 11.74
C THR A 35 -15.85 -33.14 11.48
N ALA A 36 -17.05 -32.64 11.82
CA ALA A 36 -17.38 -31.31 12.33
C ALA A 36 -16.91 -30.04 11.58
N HIS A 37 -17.92 -29.36 11.03
CA HIS A 37 -18.03 -27.90 10.96
C HIS A 37 -17.50 -27.25 12.24
N ASP A 38 -16.53 -26.35 12.11
CA ASP A 38 -16.45 -25.19 13.00
C ASP A 38 -15.90 -23.99 12.21
N THR A 39 -16.85 -23.14 11.81
CA THR A 39 -16.62 -21.79 11.32
C THR A 39 -16.26 -20.92 12.50
N SER A 40 -14.96 -20.67 12.70
CA SER A 40 -14.42 -19.58 13.51
C SER A 40 -12.92 -19.43 13.21
N GLY A 41 -12.59 -18.88 12.04
CA GLY A 41 -11.25 -18.37 11.75
C GLY A 41 -11.03 -17.05 12.49
N ALA A 42 -11.08 -17.10 13.82
CA ALA A 42 -10.66 -15.99 14.66
C ALA A 42 -9.15 -15.85 14.50
N CYS A 43 -8.69 -14.66 14.11
CA CYS A 43 -7.30 -14.23 14.31
C CYS A 43 -6.97 -14.43 15.79
N SER A 44 -6.39 -15.58 16.10
CA SER A 44 -6.02 -15.94 17.46
C SER A 44 -4.77 -15.15 17.80
N ASN A 45 -4.98 -14.02 18.48
CA ASN A 45 -3.92 -13.31 19.19
C ASN A 45 -3.27 -14.27 20.20
N GLN A 46 -2.08 -14.77 19.87
CA GLN A 46 -1.13 -15.28 20.85
C GLN A 46 0.29 -15.20 20.30
N GLY A 47 1.11 -14.37 20.95
CA GLY A 47 2.53 -14.29 20.67
C GLY A 47 3.15 -13.00 21.17
N SER A 48 3.30 -12.87 22.49
CA SER A 48 4.28 -11.96 23.09
C SER A 48 5.64 -12.20 22.42
N SER A 49 6.06 -11.25 21.60
CA SER A 49 7.46 -11.12 21.18
C SER A 49 7.97 -9.84 21.82
N THR A 50 8.97 -9.99 22.69
CA THR A 50 9.80 -8.89 23.16
C THR A 50 10.72 -8.51 22.00
N GLY A 51 10.15 -7.82 21.02
CA GLY A 51 10.82 -7.19 19.88
C GLY A 51 10.28 -5.79 19.81
N SER A 52 11.17 -4.82 19.70
CA SER A 52 10.91 -3.39 19.82
C SER A 52 9.63 -2.96 19.10
N THR A 53 8.66 -2.53 19.89
CA THR A 53 7.32 -2.18 19.42
C THR A 53 7.36 -0.80 18.81
N THR A 54 7.20 -0.71 17.49
CA THR A 54 6.89 0.56 16.83
C THR A 54 5.50 1.03 17.27
N GLU A 55 5.43 2.17 17.96
CA GLU A 55 4.18 2.78 18.44
C GLU A 55 3.81 3.96 17.53
N MET A 56 2.54 4.06 17.16
CA MET A 56 2.01 5.22 16.44
C MET A 56 0.87 5.86 17.21
N THR A 57 1.03 7.14 17.51
CA THR A 57 0.04 7.93 18.26
C THR A 57 -0.52 9.02 17.38
N LEU A 58 -1.85 9.11 17.29
CA LEU A 58 -2.53 10.20 16.59
C LEU A 58 -2.21 11.53 17.29
N VAL A 59 -1.71 12.49 16.53
CA VAL A 59 -1.46 13.85 16.98
C VAL A 59 -2.60 14.73 16.48
N ASP A 60 -3.15 15.56 17.38
CA ASP A 60 -4.25 16.47 17.09
C ASP A 60 -3.92 17.89 17.56
N GLY A 61 -4.78 18.86 17.22
CA GLY A 61 -4.68 20.22 17.75
C GLY A 61 -3.61 21.07 17.07
N HIS A 62 -2.78 21.76 17.85
CA HIS A 62 -1.78 22.71 17.34
C HIS A 62 -0.68 21.98 16.54
N ASP A 63 -0.11 20.94 17.13
CA ASP A 63 1.07 20.26 16.59
C ASP A 63 0.75 19.53 15.27
N ALA A 64 -0.47 18.99 15.15
CA ALA A 64 -0.97 18.42 13.90
C ALA A 64 -1.12 19.48 12.79
N ARG A 65 -1.59 20.69 13.14
CA ARG A 65 -1.74 21.80 12.19
C ARG A 65 -0.41 22.35 11.73
N GLU A 66 0.56 22.41 12.63
CA GLU A 66 1.94 22.82 12.35
C GLU A 66 2.60 21.85 11.38
N SER A 67 2.61 20.55 11.71
CA SER A 67 3.20 19.50 10.86
C SER A 67 2.53 19.41 9.48
N THR A 68 1.19 19.50 9.45
CA THR A 68 0.43 19.59 8.19
C THR A 68 0.82 20.85 7.41
N GLY A 69 1.00 21.98 8.09
CA GLY A 69 1.46 23.23 7.48
C GLY A 69 2.83 23.10 6.84
N ALA A 70 3.78 22.49 7.55
CA ALA A 70 5.13 22.25 7.06
C ALA A 70 5.12 21.38 5.79
N ALA A 71 4.37 20.27 5.78
CA ALA A 71 4.24 19.42 4.59
C ALA A 71 3.69 20.18 3.36
N PHE A 72 2.66 21.01 3.55
CA PHE A 72 2.08 21.81 2.46
C PHE A 72 3.03 22.92 1.96
N GLU A 73 3.78 23.56 2.86
CA GLU A 73 4.78 24.55 2.45
C GLU A 73 5.94 23.89 1.71
N ALA A 74 6.39 22.70 2.12
CA ALA A 74 7.40 21.92 1.40
C ALA A 74 6.95 21.55 -0.03
N VAL A 75 5.69 21.11 -0.20
CA VAL A 75 5.09 20.91 -1.54
C VAL A 75 5.07 22.19 -2.34
N LYS A 76 4.67 23.31 -1.72
CA LYS A 76 4.54 24.61 -2.39
C LYS A 76 5.90 25.15 -2.86
N ASN A 77 6.93 25.03 -2.02
CA ASN A 77 8.30 25.48 -2.28
C ASN A 77 9.07 24.56 -3.24
N GLY A 78 8.55 23.34 -3.50
CA GLY A 78 9.17 22.38 -4.41
C GLY A 78 10.20 21.46 -3.76
N GLU A 79 10.27 21.44 -2.43
CA GLU A 79 11.05 20.46 -1.67
C GLU A 79 10.44 19.06 -1.80
N ILE A 80 9.11 18.99 -1.86
CA ILE A 80 8.35 17.76 -2.16
C ILE A 80 7.78 17.87 -3.58
N SER A 81 8.16 16.93 -4.45
CA SER A 81 7.65 16.82 -5.81
C SER A 81 6.46 15.84 -5.84
N VAL A 82 5.27 16.39 -6.01
CA VAL A 82 4.02 15.63 -6.17
C VAL A 82 3.61 15.56 -7.63
N GLN A 83 3.03 14.43 -8.02
CA GLN A 83 2.52 14.15 -9.36
C GLN A 83 1.05 14.51 -9.48
N ALA A 84 0.27 14.33 -8.41
CA ALA A 84 -1.10 14.83 -8.38
C ALA A 84 -1.13 16.36 -8.41
N PRO A 85 -2.18 16.96 -9.00
CA PRO A 85 -2.39 18.40 -8.91
C PRO A 85 -2.42 18.83 -7.43
N ARG A 86 -1.69 19.89 -7.08
CA ARG A 86 -1.64 20.41 -5.69
C ARG A 86 -3.04 20.72 -5.12
N SER A 87 -4.01 21.05 -5.98
CA SER A 87 -5.41 21.28 -5.62
C SER A 87 -6.16 20.03 -5.19
N ALA A 88 -5.66 18.84 -5.54
CA ALA A 88 -6.22 17.55 -5.11
C ALA A 88 -5.83 17.19 -3.66
N LEU A 89 -4.77 17.80 -3.12
CA LEU A 89 -4.31 17.55 -1.76
C LEU A 89 -5.27 18.14 -0.72
N SER A 90 -5.88 17.27 0.08
CA SER A 90 -6.92 17.65 1.05
C SER A 90 -6.34 18.02 2.41
N ARG A 91 -5.91 19.27 2.57
CA ARG A 91 -5.33 19.76 3.85
C ARG A 91 -6.23 19.52 5.06
N GLY A 92 -7.54 19.72 4.92
CA GLY A 92 -8.51 19.55 6.01
C GLY A 92 -8.75 18.11 6.44
N GLN A 93 -8.28 17.15 5.64
CA GLN A 93 -8.40 15.71 5.91
C GLN A 93 -7.05 15.09 6.27
N ALA A 94 -6.00 15.90 6.40
CA ALA A 94 -4.69 15.41 6.78
C ALA A 94 -4.71 14.81 8.20
N LYS A 95 -3.92 13.76 8.39
CA LYS A 95 -3.71 13.10 9.67
C LYS A 95 -2.23 13.08 10.00
N VAL A 96 -1.93 13.29 11.27
CA VAL A 96 -0.57 13.36 11.77
C VAL A 96 -0.40 12.31 12.84
N TYR A 97 0.69 11.56 12.76
CA TYR A 97 1.03 10.54 13.72
C TYR A 97 2.46 10.74 14.19
N ALA A 98 2.67 10.68 15.50
CA ALA A 98 3.99 10.43 16.05
C ALA A 98 4.30 8.94 15.87
N VAL A 99 5.49 8.63 15.37
CA VAL A 99 6.01 7.28 15.13
C VAL A 99 7.22 7.11 16.03
N ASP A 100 7.13 6.22 17.01
CA ASP A 100 8.29 5.81 17.82
C ASP A 100 8.80 4.48 17.25
N ALA A 101 9.98 4.51 16.63
CA ALA A 101 10.64 3.33 16.08
C ALA A 101 12.07 3.25 16.60
N GLU A 102 12.38 2.20 17.37
CA GLU A 102 13.73 1.77 17.81
C GLU A 102 14.80 2.89 17.90
N ASN A 103 14.65 3.82 18.84
CA ASN A 103 15.55 4.96 19.10
C ASN A 103 15.45 6.14 18.11
N SER A 104 14.31 6.29 17.44
CA SER A 104 13.98 7.48 16.66
C SER A 104 12.52 7.83 16.82
N GLU A 105 12.23 9.07 17.21
CA GLU A 105 10.91 9.66 17.05
C GLU A 105 10.80 10.29 15.65
N SER A 106 9.66 10.12 15.01
CA SER A 106 9.39 10.71 13.70
C SER A 106 7.93 11.13 13.63
N THR A 107 7.62 12.10 12.78
CA THR A 107 6.25 12.55 12.54
C THR A 107 5.83 12.18 11.12
N SER A 108 4.81 11.34 11.01
CA SER A 108 4.19 11.00 9.73
C SER A 108 2.98 11.90 9.48
N VAL A 109 2.98 12.63 8.39
CA VAL A 109 1.85 13.44 7.92
C VAL A 109 1.27 12.81 6.67
N THR A 110 0.04 12.32 6.75
CA THR A 110 -0.70 11.76 5.61
C THR A 110 -1.75 12.75 5.14
N ILE A 111 -1.72 13.07 3.84
CA ILE A 111 -2.59 14.02 3.16
C ILE A 111 -3.36 13.26 2.08
N PRO A 112 -4.69 13.11 2.20
CA PRO A 112 -5.48 12.46 1.15
C PRO A 112 -5.42 13.23 -0.17
N VAL A 113 -5.40 12.48 -1.28
CA VAL A 113 -5.44 13.01 -2.64
C VAL A 113 -6.83 12.74 -3.21
N GLY A 114 -7.59 13.80 -3.49
CA GLY A 114 -8.94 13.70 -4.07
C GLY A 114 -8.96 13.96 -5.58
N GLY A 115 -10.13 14.30 -6.12
CA GLY A 115 -10.31 14.59 -7.54
C GLY A 115 -10.70 13.33 -8.32
N GLU A 116 -9.92 12.97 -9.34
CA GLU A 116 -10.11 11.75 -10.13
C GLU A 116 -9.53 10.49 -9.47
N TYR A 117 -8.76 10.68 -8.38
CA TYR A 117 -8.13 9.62 -7.64
C TYR A 117 -9.08 9.03 -6.58
N SER A 118 -8.96 7.73 -6.35
CA SER A 118 -9.71 7.01 -5.32
C SER A 118 -9.30 7.45 -3.91
N LEU A 119 -10.19 7.30 -2.93
CA LEU A 119 -10.01 7.63 -1.51
C LEU A 119 -8.78 7.00 -0.85
N VAL A 120 -8.22 5.94 -1.43
CA VAL A 120 -6.98 5.30 -0.96
C VAL A 120 -5.71 6.01 -1.46
N SER A 121 -5.86 7.07 -2.25
CA SER A 121 -4.75 7.88 -2.75
C SER A 121 -4.33 8.92 -1.71
N ASN A 122 -3.03 9.05 -1.51
CA ASN A 122 -2.48 9.91 -0.47
C ASN A 122 -1.02 10.31 -0.76
N LEU A 123 -0.60 11.41 -0.12
CA LEU A 123 0.79 11.78 0.09
C LEU A 123 1.11 11.58 1.56
N THR A 124 2.15 10.82 1.87
CA THR A 124 2.69 10.65 3.22
C THR A 124 4.09 11.24 3.30
N VAL A 125 4.31 12.11 4.28
CA VAL A 125 5.59 12.78 4.53
C VAL A 125 6.09 12.36 5.90
N LEU A 126 7.33 11.89 5.99
CA LEU A 126 7.98 11.53 7.23
C LEU A 126 8.99 12.61 7.61
N PHE A 127 8.80 13.21 8.77
CA PHE A 127 9.72 14.15 9.40
C PHE A 127 10.49 13.46 10.53
N ASP A 128 11.75 13.83 10.72
CA ASP A 128 12.50 13.45 11.92
C ASP A 128 12.18 14.38 13.11
N GLU A 129 12.86 14.16 14.25
CA GLU A 129 12.73 14.96 15.47
C GLU A 129 13.11 16.45 15.28
N SER A 130 13.93 16.76 14.28
CA SER A 130 14.35 18.13 13.96
C SER A 130 13.34 18.84 13.04
N GLY A 131 12.36 18.10 12.52
CA GLY A 131 11.39 18.60 11.53
C GLY A 131 11.93 18.57 10.10
N ASP A 132 13.05 17.89 9.85
CA ASP A 132 13.59 17.70 8.51
C ASP A 132 12.86 16.54 7.81
N ILE A 133 12.64 16.66 6.50
CA ILE A 133 12.01 15.61 5.71
C ILE A 133 12.99 14.46 5.53
N VAL A 134 12.64 13.30 6.08
CA VAL A 134 13.39 12.05 5.92
C VAL A 134 13.08 11.41 4.58
N GLN A 135 11.78 11.32 4.26
CA GLN A 135 11.27 10.74 3.03
C GLN A 135 9.81 11.14 2.83
N TYR A 136 9.34 11.14 1.58
CA TYR A 136 7.91 11.15 1.29
C TYR A 136 7.53 10.09 0.26
N SER A 137 6.29 9.62 0.36
CA SER A 137 5.69 8.69 -0.58
C SER A 137 4.35 9.24 -1.07
N GLU A 138 4.13 9.22 -2.37
CA GLU A 138 2.84 9.55 -2.98
C GLU A 138 2.27 8.31 -3.64
N THR A 139 1.05 7.92 -3.27
CA THR A 139 0.31 6.84 -3.94
C THR A 139 -0.92 7.41 -4.60
N LEU A 140 -1.05 7.14 -5.90
CA LEU A 140 -2.18 7.53 -6.73
C LEU A 140 -2.89 6.28 -7.25
N VAL A 141 -4.17 6.16 -6.92
CA VAL A 141 -5.03 5.07 -7.32
C VAL A 141 -6.14 5.63 -8.21
N SER A 142 -6.29 5.10 -9.42
CA SER A 142 -7.22 5.60 -10.44
C SER A 142 -7.82 4.46 -11.25
N GLU A 143 -8.76 4.76 -12.14
CA GLU A 143 -9.30 3.82 -13.12
C GLU A 143 -8.41 3.78 -14.37
N ASN A 144 -8.09 2.59 -14.89
CA ASN A 144 -7.40 2.42 -16.16
C ASN A 144 -8.37 2.26 -17.35
N GLU A 145 -7.84 2.20 -18.57
CA GLU A 145 -8.62 2.05 -19.79
C GLU A 145 -9.48 0.77 -19.84
N ALA A 146 -9.11 -0.26 -19.07
CA ALA A 146 -9.84 -1.51 -18.98
C ALA A 146 -10.98 -1.49 -17.94
N GLY A 147 -11.15 -0.39 -17.20
CA GLY A 147 -12.14 -0.26 -16.12
C GLY A 147 -11.70 -0.93 -14.81
N ASN A 148 -10.41 -1.14 -14.61
CA ASN A 148 -9.83 -1.70 -13.39
C ASN A 148 -9.04 -0.63 -12.61
N PHE A 149 -8.68 -0.92 -11.37
CA PHE A 149 -7.77 -0.06 -10.63
C PHE A 149 -6.37 -0.07 -11.24
N ASN A 150 -5.77 1.11 -11.36
CA ASN A 150 -4.35 1.34 -11.56
C ASN A 150 -3.76 1.98 -10.30
N ILE A 151 -2.58 1.51 -9.89
CA ILE A 151 -1.88 2.00 -8.71
C ILE A 151 -0.50 2.47 -9.16
N THR A 152 -0.19 3.73 -8.88
CA THR A 152 1.15 4.30 -9.05
C THR A 152 1.65 4.81 -7.71
N SER A 153 2.90 4.49 -7.39
CA SER A 153 3.54 4.95 -6.16
C SER A 153 4.88 5.59 -6.49
N PHE A 154 5.14 6.71 -5.83
CA PHE A 154 6.36 7.50 -5.95
C PHE A 154 7.01 7.59 -4.57
N THR A 155 8.32 7.44 -4.53
CA THR A 155 9.13 7.71 -3.33
C THR A 155 10.10 8.82 -3.67
N ASP A 156 10.10 9.88 -2.86
CA ASP A 156 10.89 11.09 -3.10
C ASP A 156 10.71 11.66 -4.53
N GLY A 157 9.47 11.57 -5.05
CA GLY A 157 9.09 12.03 -6.38
C GLY A 157 9.47 11.07 -7.52
N VAL A 158 10.16 9.96 -7.23
CA VAL A 158 10.58 8.95 -8.21
C VAL A 158 9.57 7.80 -8.27
N LEU A 159 9.14 7.42 -9.47
CA LEU A 159 8.23 6.28 -9.66
C LEU A 159 8.90 4.98 -9.19
N VAL A 160 8.30 4.32 -8.19
CA VAL A 160 8.78 3.04 -7.64
C VAL A 160 7.82 1.88 -7.91
N ASN A 161 6.55 2.18 -8.18
CA ASN A 161 5.54 1.18 -8.51
C ASN A 161 4.55 1.74 -9.55
N SER A 162 4.19 0.92 -10.52
CA SER A 162 3.10 1.20 -11.46
C SER A 162 2.48 -0.15 -11.84
N LYS A 163 1.21 -0.33 -11.49
CA LYS A 163 0.53 -1.61 -11.62
C LYS A 163 -0.91 -1.41 -12.04
N ASP A 164 -1.25 -1.97 -13.19
CA ASP A 164 -2.64 -2.29 -13.51
C ASP A 164 -3.06 -3.53 -12.73
N THR A 165 -4.23 -3.46 -12.12
CA THR A 165 -4.81 -4.57 -11.38
C THR A 165 -5.86 -5.29 -12.22
N ASP A 166 -6.18 -6.52 -11.82
CA ASP A 166 -7.34 -7.25 -12.33
C ASP A 166 -8.62 -6.96 -11.54
N LEU A 167 -8.56 -6.01 -10.58
CA LEU A 167 -9.68 -5.62 -9.74
C LEU A 167 -10.51 -4.55 -10.46
N PRO A 168 -11.81 -4.80 -10.73
CA PRO A 168 -12.68 -3.78 -11.30
C PRO A 168 -12.68 -2.51 -10.46
N TYR A 169 -12.66 -1.37 -11.14
CA TYR A 169 -12.70 -0.09 -10.46
C TYR A 169 -14.01 0.07 -9.69
N MET A 170 -13.89 0.63 -8.49
CA MET A 170 -15.02 0.99 -7.64
C MET A 170 -14.87 2.45 -7.24
N THR A 171 -15.99 3.16 -7.27
CA THR A 171 -16.07 4.52 -6.77
C THR A 171 -15.81 4.57 -5.26
N ASP A 172 -15.47 5.75 -4.75
CA ASP A 172 -15.25 5.95 -3.33
C ASP A 172 -16.45 5.57 -2.47
N ALA A 173 -17.67 5.83 -2.97
CA ALA A 173 -18.90 5.44 -2.30
C ALA A 173 -19.04 3.91 -2.22
N GLU A 174 -18.64 3.18 -3.26
CA GLU A 174 -18.67 1.71 -3.28
C GLU A 174 -17.59 1.11 -2.38
N LEU A 175 -16.38 1.67 -2.39
CA LEU A 175 -15.30 1.28 -1.48
C LEU A 175 -15.71 1.47 -0.02
N GLN A 176 -16.39 2.57 0.31
CA GLN A 176 -16.90 2.84 1.65
C GLN A 176 -18.11 1.98 2.02
N ALA A 177 -19.04 1.75 1.08
CA ALA A 177 -20.22 0.91 1.30
C ALA A 177 -19.85 -0.57 1.50
N ASN A 178 -18.77 -1.01 0.87
CA ASN A 178 -18.22 -2.36 1.03
C ASN A 178 -17.30 -2.48 2.25
N ASN A 179 -17.19 -1.47 3.13
CA ASN A 179 -16.46 -1.60 4.39
C ASN A 179 -17.18 -2.58 5.33
N GLY A 180 -16.71 -3.82 5.32
CA GLY A 180 -17.21 -4.92 6.13
C GLY A 180 -16.69 -6.24 5.58
N VAL A 181 -16.36 -7.18 6.47
CA VAL A 181 -15.93 -8.53 6.07
C VAL A 181 -17.19 -9.35 5.74
N ASP A 182 -17.80 -9.09 4.59
CA ASP A 182 -18.88 -9.95 4.10
C ASP A 182 -18.30 -11.08 3.25
N SER A 183 -18.67 -12.33 3.56
CA SER A 183 -18.10 -13.52 2.93
C SER A 183 -18.45 -13.67 1.43
N SER A 184 -19.24 -12.74 0.90
CA SER A 184 -19.61 -12.59 -0.51
C SER A 184 -18.73 -11.59 -1.27
N ASP A 185 -17.67 -11.06 -0.65
CA ASP A 185 -16.74 -10.13 -1.28
C ASP A 185 -16.15 -10.74 -2.58
N PRO A 186 -16.23 -10.05 -3.73
CA PRO A 186 -15.63 -10.50 -4.99
C PRO A 186 -14.15 -10.90 -4.86
N MET A 187 -13.46 -10.41 -3.83
CA MET A 187 -12.09 -10.78 -3.51
C MET A 187 -11.91 -12.16 -2.89
N ALA A 188 -12.91 -12.70 -2.19
CA ALA A 188 -12.88 -14.10 -1.75
C ALA A 188 -12.80 -15.07 -2.95
N ALA A 189 -13.34 -14.66 -4.12
CA ALA A 189 -13.26 -15.42 -5.36
C ALA A 189 -11.93 -15.26 -6.11
N MET A 190 -11.17 -14.19 -5.86
CA MET A 190 -9.91 -13.88 -6.56
C MET A 190 -8.65 -14.40 -5.85
N GLY A 191 -8.79 -15.04 -4.68
CA GLY A 191 -7.67 -15.68 -3.99
C GLY A 191 -6.62 -14.68 -3.47
N VAL A 192 -7.08 -13.57 -2.90
CA VAL A 192 -6.18 -12.53 -2.37
C VAL A 192 -5.27 -13.13 -1.29
N GLY A 193 -3.97 -12.85 -1.40
CA GLY A 193 -2.95 -13.40 -0.50
C GLY A 193 -3.25 -13.13 0.99
N SER A 194 -2.68 -13.98 1.86
CA SER A 194 -2.88 -13.94 3.31
C SER A 194 -2.67 -12.57 3.94
N THR A 195 -1.75 -11.76 3.40
CA THR A 195 -1.48 -10.39 3.87
C THR A 195 -2.66 -9.45 3.63
N ALA A 196 -3.27 -9.46 2.44
CA ALA A 196 -4.41 -8.57 2.16
C ALA A 196 -5.65 -8.95 2.96
N ALA A 197 -5.89 -10.24 3.18
CA ALA A 197 -6.94 -10.72 4.06
C ALA A 197 -6.70 -10.28 5.52
N CYS A 198 -5.45 -10.36 5.99
CA CYS A 198 -5.08 -9.85 7.31
C CYS A 198 -5.30 -8.33 7.43
N VAL A 199 -4.80 -7.56 6.46
CA VAL A 199 -4.98 -6.09 6.44
C VAL A 199 -6.46 -5.72 6.41
N ALA A 200 -7.25 -6.38 5.56
CA ALA A 200 -8.69 -6.16 5.47
C ALA A 200 -9.40 -6.46 6.80
N ALA A 201 -9.09 -7.60 7.43
CA ALA A 201 -9.67 -7.99 8.71
C ALA A 201 -9.28 -7.04 9.85
N VAL A 202 -8.01 -6.62 9.91
CA VAL A 202 -7.50 -5.72 10.93
C VAL A 202 -8.14 -4.33 10.76
N LEU A 203 -8.12 -3.77 9.55
CA LEU A 203 -8.71 -2.46 9.25
C LEU A 203 -10.24 -2.47 9.24
N GLY A 204 -10.89 -3.63 9.17
CA GLY A 204 -12.34 -3.74 9.05
C GLY A 204 -12.86 -3.23 7.70
N VAL A 205 -12.05 -3.36 6.64
CA VAL A 205 -12.37 -2.94 5.28
C VAL A 205 -12.63 -4.15 4.38
N SER A 206 -13.15 -3.92 3.17
CA SER A 206 -13.28 -5.00 2.17
C SER A 206 -11.91 -5.61 1.82
N GLY A 207 -11.92 -6.84 1.32
CA GLY A 207 -10.74 -7.48 0.74
C GLY A 207 -10.17 -6.69 -0.44
N ALA A 208 -11.02 -5.95 -1.15
CA ALA A 208 -10.63 -5.10 -2.27
C ALA A 208 -9.82 -3.89 -1.78
N THR A 209 -10.34 -3.16 -0.78
CA THR A 209 -9.63 -2.07 -0.12
C THR A 209 -8.33 -2.58 0.50
N GLY A 210 -8.36 -3.73 1.19
CA GLY A 210 -7.15 -4.35 1.76
C GLY A 210 -6.10 -4.68 0.70
N TYR A 211 -6.50 -5.19 -0.46
CA TYR A 211 -5.59 -5.44 -1.58
C TYR A 211 -4.98 -4.16 -2.14
N LEU A 212 -5.77 -3.10 -2.33
CA LEU A 212 -5.27 -1.80 -2.78
C LEU A 212 -4.24 -1.23 -1.79
N ILE A 213 -4.51 -1.34 -0.49
CA ILE A 213 -3.58 -0.91 0.58
C ILE A 213 -2.28 -1.70 0.53
N VAL A 214 -2.35 -3.03 0.46
CA VAL A 214 -1.16 -3.88 0.39
C VAL A 214 -0.33 -3.59 -0.84
N SER A 215 -0.99 -3.47 -2.00
CA SER A 215 -0.30 -3.20 -3.26
C SER A 215 0.31 -1.79 -3.31
N ALA A 216 -0.33 -0.80 -2.70
CA ALA A 216 0.25 0.53 -2.48
C ALA A 216 1.49 0.49 -1.59
N CYS A 217 1.42 -0.21 -0.45
CA CYS A 217 2.51 -0.24 0.52
C CYS A 217 3.62 -1.26 0.21
N THR A 218 3.44 -2.15 -0.78
CA THR A 218 4.47 -3.14 -1.14
C THR A 218 5.79 -2.48 -1.53
N GLY A 219 5.77 -1.34 -2.23
CA GLY A 219 6.98 -0.59 -2.59
C GLY A 219 7.72 -0.05 -1.36
N ALA A 220 6.98 0.50 -0.40
CA ALA A 220 7.51 1.02 0.85
C ALA A 220 8.05 -0.08 1.80
N CYS A 221 7.36 -1.23 1.84
CA CYS A 221 7.65 -2.32 2.77
C CYS A 221 8.71 -3.33 2.31
N SER A 222 9.15 -3.25 1.05
CA SER A 222 10.12 -4.21 0.48
C SER A 222 11.58 -3.78 0.59
N THR A 223 11.86 -2.59 1.14
CA THR A 223 13.22 -2.05 1.27
C THR A 223 13.80 -2.31 2.67
N PRO A 224 14.88 -3.11 2.82
CA PRO A 224 15.51 -3.34 4.12
C PRO A 224 16.10 -2.05 4.73
N GLY A 225 15.90 -1.82 6.02
CA GLY A 225 16.45 -0.66 6.75
C GLY A 225 15.41 0.46 6.93
N VAL A 226 15.66 1.63 6.32
CA VAL A 226 14.78 2.82 6.38
C VAL A 226 13.33 2.51 5.95
N GLY A 227 13.14 1.42 5.20
CA GLY A 227 11.82 0.96 4.77
C GLY A 227 10.90 0.56 5.92
N THR A 228 11.36 0.26 7.14
CA THR A 228 10.44 -0.05 8.25
C THR A 228 9.61 1.15 8.66
N ALA A 229 10.23 2.32 8.86
CA ALA A 229 9.52 3.55 9.22
C ALA A 229 8.57 4.01 8.09
N VAL A 230 9.02 3.86 6.84
CA VAL A 230 8.24 4.23 5.65
C VAL A 230 7.09 3.25 5.41
N CYS A 231 7.30 1.96 5.61
CA CYS A 231 6.27 0.94 5.57
C CYS A 231 5.18 1.21 6.61
N VAL A 232 5.60 1.49 7.85
CA VAL A 232 4.72 1.86 8.96
C VAL A 232 3.97 3.15 8.64
N ALA A 233 4.64 4.16 8.06
CA ALA A 233 4.00 5.41 7.64
C ALA A 233 2.99 5.19 6.50
N CYS A 234 3.32 4.38 5.50
CA CYS A 234 2.42 4.02 4.40
C CYS A 234 1.18 3.29 4.93
N ILE A 235 1.37 2.31 5.80
CA ILE A 235 0.27 1.59 6.44
C ILE A 235 -0.55 2.53 7.32
N GLY A 236 0.14 3.40 8.09
CA GLY A 236 -0.46 4.43 8.92
C GLY A 236 -1.30 5.43 8.13
N ALA A 237 -0.99 5.67 6.86
CA ALA A 237 -1.81 6.46 5.97
C ALA A 237 -3.24 5.91 5.84
N TYR A 238 -3.36 4.58 5.87
CA TYR A 238 -4.61 3.85 5.75
C TYR A 238 -5.30 3.56 7.07
N ALA A 239 -4.68 3.89 8.21
CA ALA A 239 -5.35 3.89 9.52
C ALA A 239 -6.52 4.89 9.58
N THR A 240 -6.69 5.73 8.56
CA THR A 240 -7.84 6.63 8.39
C THR A 240 -9.08 5.93 7.82
N VAL A 241 -8.88 4.81 7.12
CA VAL A 241 -9.94 4.04 6.45
C VAL A 241 -10.52 2.97 7.39
N GLY A 242 -9.78 2.56 8.42
CA GLY A 242 -10.16 1.55 9.39
C GLY A 242 -9.99 2.00 10.85
N SER A 243 -10.50 1.20 11.80
CA SER A 243 -10.39 1.50 13.24
C SER A 243 -9.19 0.83 13.94
N ALA A 244 -8.25 0.31 13.15
CA ALA A 244 -7.16 -0.52 13.68
C ALA A 244 -5.94 0.28 14.09
N SER A 245 -5.14 -0.31 14.98
CA SER A 245 -3.79 0.18 15.27
C SER A 245 -2.83 -0.19 14.16
N VAL A 246 -1.86 0.70 13.88
CA VAL A 246 -0.84 0.46 12.84
C VAL A 246 -0.02 -0.78 13.14
N THR A 247 0.27 -1.06 14.41
CA THR A 247 0.97 -2.28 14.85
C THR A 247 0.24 -3.56 14.43
N ALA A 248 -1.11 -3.56 14.48
CA ALA A 248 -1.90 -4.71 14.05
C ALA A 248 -1.87 -4.90 12.54
N VAL A 249 -1.71 -3.83 11.76
CA VAL A 249 -1.61 -3.92 10.31
C VAL A 249 -0.19 -4.28 9.88
N ALA A 250 0.83 -3.76 10.56
CA ALA A 250 2.23 -4.10 10.32
C ALA A 250 2.51 -5.60 10.51
N SER A 251 1.85 -6.25 11.48
CA SER A 251 1.99 -7.70 11.70
C SER A 251 1.44 -8.55 10.54
N CYS A 252 0.64 -8.00 9.63
CA CYS A 252 0.15 -8.69 8.44
C CYS A 252 1.23 -8.92 7.37
N PHE A 253 2.35 -8.21 7.45
CA PHE A 253 3.45 -8.23 6.48
C PHE A 253 4.67 -9.04 6.95
N GLY A 254 4.57 -9.70 8.12
CA GLY A 254 5.63 -10.54 8.71
C GLY A 254 5.60 -12.01 8.30
#